data_AF-A0A3G8RBU0-F1
#
_entry.id   AF-A0A3G8RBU0-F1
#
_cell.length_a   1.000
_cell.length_b   1.000
_cell.length_c   1.000
_cell.angle_alpha   90.00
_cell.angle_beta   90.00
_cell.angle_gamma   90.00
#
_symmetry.space_group_name_H-M   'P 1'
#
loop_
_entity.id
_entity.type
_entity.pdbx_description
1 polymer ?
#
loop_
_entity_poly.entity_id
_entity_poly.type
_entity_poly.pdbx_seq_one_letter_code
_entity_poly.pdbx_strand_id
1 'polypeptide(L)'
;MKWKEPTFGATPMLKALTTANAQRKAQAFDLAAEQKKQKLNYPDWAQTWMRKYKEDWYIAQANGDEVGMRKAQKLAEGLRSKLREIATFPKWAQEQMQKETVRWMTAEASGDIMEKLAAEKAGRAIREKLGLIDTSTKASPPSDDTKKKEEVKPPNTPKTDGIETGKGDKSSFGSVAEFKKKYGDVIKKLGAELNVDPNLLGAVILVESGGSGFRNGKLVIRFEVHHFVEHPTSLFTFLDKPKKRWKEHRYRESVEMKWKEVHTNQSSEYATLNFAITQNEKKAYTSISMGLGQILGSNYKMAGYSSAKDMFLAFSSGHEEQIKGFSRYIKNSKNLLSSLQTNDLRRFVRGYNGPAKVDDYTKKLKSNTDLYKNS
;
A
#
# COMPACT_ATOMS: atom_id res chain seq x y z
N MET A 1 5.62 -48.42 8.16
CA MET A 1 5.13 -47.03 8.05
C MET A 1 5.40 -46.32 9.36
N LYS A 2 6.26 -45.29 9.40
CA LYS A 2 6.41 -44.43 10.59
C LYS A 2 5.33 -43.36 10.54
N TRP A 3 4.36 -43.46 11.44
CA TRP A 3 3.37 -42.40 11.70
C TRP A 3 4.13 -41.13 12.10
N LYS A 4 3.97 -40.04 11.35
CA LYS A 4 4.43 -38.71 11.75
C LYS A 4 3.29 -38.03 12.48
N GLU A 5 3.50 -37.67 13.74
CA GLU A 5 2.51 -36.91 14.49
C GLU A 5 2.18 -35.58 13.79
N PRO A 6 0.89 -35.20 13.72
CA PRO A 6 0.50 -33.88 13.24
C PRO A 6 1.03 -32.81 14.19
N THR A 7 1.88 -31.92 13.67
CA THR A 7 2.32 -30.73 14.40
C THR A 7 1.18 -29.71 14.39
N PHE A 8 0.28 -29.81 15.37
CA PHE A 8 -0.68 -28.76 15.65
C PHE A 8 0.11 -27.51 16.09
N GLY A 9 -0.09 -26.39 15.40
CA GLY A 9 0.44 -25.10 15.86
C GLY A 9 -0.09 -24.76 17.25
N ALA A 10 0.61 -23.87 17.97
CA ALA A 10 0.25 -23.46 19.33
C ALA A 10 -1.26 -23.16 19.46
N THR A 11 -1.90 -23.80 20.44
CA THR A 11 -3.33 -23.62 20.73
C THR A 11 -3.62 -22.15 21.10
N PRO A 12 -4.86 -21.66 20.91
CA PRO A 12 -5.22 -20.28 21.29
C PRO A 12 -4.87 -19.93 22.74
N MET A 13 -5.01 -20.89 23.67
CA MET A 13 -4.64 -20.75 25.07
C MET A 13 -3.12 -20.57 25.25
N LEU A 14 -2.30 -21.36 24.53
CA LEU A 14 -0.85 -21.24 24.58
C LEU A 14 -0.38 -19.89 23.99
N LYS A 15 -1.02 -19.41 22.92
CA LYS A 15 -0.76 -18.07 22.36
C LYS A 15 -1.09 -16.96 23.35
N ALA A 16 -2.25 -17.04 24.04
CA ALA A 16 -2.64 -16.07 25.05
C ALA A 16 -1.66 -16.04 26.25
N LEU A 17 -1.20 -17.21 26.70
CA LEU A 17 -0.22 -17.32 27.78
C LEU A 17 1.15 -16.74 27.37
N THR A 18 1.59 -16.99 26.13
CA THR A 18 2.82 -16.40 25.59
C THR A 18 2.75 -14.88 25.52
N THR A 19 1.64 -14.31 25.06
CA THR A 19 1.42 -12.85 25.04
C THR A 19 1.44 -12.27 26.45
N ALA A 20 0.74 -12.87 27.41
CA ALA A 20 0.72 -12.41 28.80
C ALA A 20 2.11 -12.45 29.46
N ASN A 21 2.91 -13.48 29.19
CA ASN A 21 4.28 -13.58 29.67
C ASN A 21 5.21 -12.54 29.02
N ALA A 22 5.06 -12.28 27.72
CA ALA A 22 5.81 -11.25 27.03
C ALA A 22 5.50 -9.84 27.57
N GLN A 23 4.22 -9.56 27.87
CA GLN A 23 3.79 -8.33 28.53
C GLN A 23 4.44 -8.15 29.91
N ARG A 24 4.43 -9.18 30.75
CA ARG A 24 5.11 -9.12 32.06
C ARG A 24 6.61 -8.84 31.91
N LYS A 25 7.28 -9.52 30.98
CA LYS A 25 8.71 -9.30 30.70
C LYS A 25 8.99 -7.88 30.21
N ALA A 26 8.13 -7.32 29.36
CA ALA A 26 8.26 -5.94 28.87
C ALA A 26 7.98 -4.89 29.96
N GLN A 27 7.04 -5.15 30.88
CA GLN A 27 6.77 -4.29 32.03
C GLN A 27 7.90 -4.34 33.06
N ALA A 28 8.45 -5.52 33.32
CA ALA A 28 9.60 -5.72 34.20
C ALA A 28 10.94 -5.25 33.58
N PHE A 29 10.95 -4.86 32.30
CA PHE A 29 12.15 -4.37 31.64
C PHE A 29 12.62 -3.07 32.30
N ASP A 30 13.89 -3.07 32.71
CA ASP A 30 14.55 -1.94 33.37
C ASP A 30 14.89 -0.83 32.35
N LEU A 31 13.91 0.03 32.10
CA LEU A 31 14.07 1.22 31.26
C LEU A 31 15.05 2.23 31.86
N ALA A 32 15.24 2.27 33.18
CA ALA A 32 16.16 3.23 33.80
C ALA A 32 17.62 2.85 33.48
N ALA A 33 17.96 1.57 33.61
CA ALA A 33 19.25 1.04 33.17
C ALA A 33 19.46 1.24 31.67
N GLU A 34 18.42 1.03 30.83
CA GLU A 34 18.54 1.28 29.39
C GLU A 34 18.82 2.76 29.08
N GLN A 35 18.09 3.70 29.69
CA GLN A 35 18.30 5.13 29.50
C GLN A 35 19.71 5.55 29.90
N LYS A 36 20.23 5.02 31.03
CA LYS A 36 21.61 5.24 31.47
C LYS A 36 22.62 4.71 30.46
N LYS A 37 22.40 3.50 29.93
CA LYS A 37 23.25 2.90 28.89
C LYS A 37 23.25 3.71 27.59
N GLN A 38 22.09 4.22 27.18
CA GLN A 38 21.92 4.99 25.95
C GLN A 38 22.30 6.46 26.10
N LYS A 39 22.59 6.92 27.32
CA LYS A 39 22.79 8.33 27.69
C LYS A 39 21.68 9.22 27.12
N LEU A 40 20.43 8.75 27.23
CA LEU A 40 19.27 9.37 26.61
C LEU A 40 18.06 9.24 27.55
N ASN A 41 17.44 10.38 27.88
CA ASN A 41 16.23 10.41 28.68
C ASN A 41 15.00 10.15 27.81
N TYR A 42 14.07 9.31 28.28
CA TYR A 42 12.85 8.96 27.56
C TYR A 42 11.64 9.64 28.24
N PRO A 43 10.94 10.55 27.55
CA PRO A 43 9.67 11.07 28.07
C PRO A 43 8.61 9.98 28.16
N ASP A 44 7.57 10.16 28.99
CA ASP A 44 6.57 9.13 29.30
C ASP A 44 5.97 8.46 28.06
N TRP A 45 5.61 9.24 27.05
CA TRP A 45 5.09 8.70 25.78
C TRP A 45 6.10 7.77 25.09
N ALA A 46 7.39 8.08 25.13
CA ALA A 46 8.43 7.26 24.53
C ALA A 46 8.70 6.00 25.36
N GLN A 47 8.59 6.09 26.69
CA GLN A 47 8.66 4.92 27.57
C GLN A 47 7.54 3.92 27.25
N THR A 48 6.30 4.40 27.04
CA THR A 48 5.17 3.53 26.62
C THR A 48 5.50 2.78 25.33
N TRP A 49 6.00 3.47 24.30
CA TRP A 49 6.34 2.86 23.03
C TRP A 49 7.56 1.93 23.11
N MET A 50 8.57 2.26 23.92
CA MET A 50 9.69 1.37 24.18
C MET A 50 9.26 0.05 24.81
N ARG A 51 8.32 0.09 25.76
CA ARG A 51 7.75 -1.13 26.34
C ARG A 51 6.99 -1.94 25.30
N LYS A 52 6.22 -1.29 24.44
CA LYS A 52 5.50 -1.96 23.35
C LYS A 52 6.46 -2.67 22.38
N TYR A 53 7.55 -2.01 21.96
CA TYR A 53 8.54 -2.66 21.10
C TYR A 53 9.29 -3.79 21.81
N LYS A 54 9.49 -3.70 23.13
CA LYS A 54 10.03 -4.81 23.92
C LYS A 54 9.06 -5.98 24.01
N GLU A 55 7.77 -5.71 24.19
CA GLU A 55 6.72 -6.73 24.16
C GLU A 55 6.71 -7.43 22.80
N ASP A 56 6.67 -6.69 21.70
CA ASP A 56 6.73 -7.23 20.33
C ASP A 56 7.98 -8.11 20.13
N TRP A 57 9.12 -7.67 20.65
CA TRP A 57 10.37 -8.44 20.59
C TRP A 57 10.29 -9.75 21.39
N TYR A 58 9.73 -9.73 22.61
CA TYR A 58 9.58 -10.94 23.44
C TYR A 58 8.56 -11.91 22.84
N ILE A 59 7.47 -11.42 22.25
CA ILE A 59 6.50 -12.23 21.51
C ILE A 59 7.20 -12.90 20.33
N ALA A 60 7.96 -12.13 19.54
CA ALA A 60 8.69 -12.66 18.40
C ALA A 60 9.74 -13.69 18.84
N GLN A 61 10.50 -13.42 19.92
CA GLN A 61 11.46 -14.35 20.50
C GLN A 61 10.81 -15.66 20.94
N ALA A 62 9.69 -15.60 21.67
CA ALA A 62 9.00 -16.79 22.14
C ALA A 62 8.44 -17.66 20.99
N ASN A 63 8.19 -17.04 19.84
CA ASN A 63 7.72 -17.71 18.63
C ASN A 63 8.86 -18.12 17.67
N GLY A 64 10.12 -17.85 18.01
CA GLY A 64 11.25 -18.06 17.09
C GLY A 64 11.22 -17.18 15.84
N ASP A 65 10.48 -16.07 15.86
CA ASP A 65 10.35 -15.12 14.77
C ASP A 65 11.51 -14.10 14.78
N GLU A 66 12.65 -14.48 14.19
CA GLU A 66 13.81 -13.59 14.08
C GLU A 66 13.52 -12.30 13.31
N VAL A 67 12.60 -12.34 12.33
CA VAL A 67 12.23 -11.17 11.54
C VAL A 67 11.44 -10.18 12.40
N GLY A 68 10.47 -10.68 13.18
CA GLY A 68 9.74 -9.90 14.17
C GLY A 68 10.67 -9.27 15.22
N MET A 69 11.65 -10.03 15.71
CA MET A 69 12.67 -9.51 16.63
C MET A 69 13.47 -8.36 16.01
N ARG A 70 14.00 -8.55 14.79
CA ARG A 70 14.76 -7.49 14.08
C ARG A 70 13.89 -6.27 13.80
N LYS A 71 12.61 -6.46 13.46
CA LYS A 71 11.65 -5.36 13.24
C LYS A 71 11.46 -4.55 14.51
N ALA A 72 11.16 -5.20 15.63
CA ALA A 72 10.96 -4.54 16.91
C ALA A 72 12.23 -3.77 17.37
N GLN A 73 13.42 -4.37 17.17
CA GLN A 73 14.68 -3.70 17.45
C GLN A 73 14.87 -2.44 16.59
N LYS A 74 14.62 -2.52 15.27
CA LYS A 74 14.74 -1.38 14.36
C LYS A 74 13.79 -0.24 14.72
N LEU A 75 12.56 -0.56 15.15
CA LEU A 75 11.60 0.43 15.61
C LEU A 75 12.07 1.13 16.90
N ALA A 76 12.62 0.38 17.86
CA ALA A 76 13.20 0.95 19.07
C ALA A 76 14.41 1.86 18.75
N GLU A 77 15.32 1.42 17.89
CA GLU A 77 16.46 2.24 17.44
C GLU A 77 16.01 3.52 16.72
N GLY A 78 15.01 3.41 15.85
CA GLY A 78 14.39 4.55 15.17
C GLY A 78 13.83 5.59 16.15
N LEU A 79 13.11 5.14 17.19
CA LEU A 79 12.59 6.03 18.22
C LEU A 79 13.72 6.68 19.05
N ARG A 80 14.79 5.96 19.40
CA ARG A 80 15.96 6.58 20.08
C ARG A 80 16.62 7.66 19.21
N SER A 81 16.82 7.37 17.92
CA SER A 81 17.35 8.35 16.97
C SER A 81 16.47 9.59 16.92
N LYS A 82 15.14 9.38 16.88
CA LYS A 82 14.17 10.46 16.85
C LYS A 82 14.17 11.32 18.11
N LEU A 83 14.31 10.71 19.29
CA LEU A 83 14.44 11.43 20.56
C LEU A 83 15.70 12.30 20.59
N ARG A 84 16.84 11.78 20.11
CA ARG A 84 18.09 12.57 20.00
C ARG A 84 17.92 13.77 19.08
N GLU A 85 17.25 13.57 17.95
CA GLU A 85 16.91 14.65 17.02
C GLU A 85 15.98 15.68 17.67
N ILE A 86 14.87 15.25 18.28
CA ILE A 86 13.91 16.15 18.91
C ILE A 86 14.58 16.99 20.01
N ALA A 87 15.51 16.41 20.77
CA ALA A 87 16.21 17.12 21.84
C ALA A 87 17.02 18.34 21.35
N THR A 88 17.37 18.43 20.06
CA THR A 88 18.09 19.60 19.50
C THR A 88 17.16 20.72 19.04
N PHE A 89 15.84 20.48 19.01
CA PHE A 89 14.87 21.43 18.46
C PHE A 89 14.45 22.49 19.49
N PRO A 90 14.00 23.68 19.06
CA PRO A 90 13.32 24.62 19.95
C PRO A 90 11.99 24.03 20.46
N LYS A 91 11.55 24.43 21.65
CA LYS A 91 10.38 23.83 22.36
C LYS A 91 9.14 23.65 21.49
N TRP A 92 8.76 24.66 20.71
CA TRP A 92 7.59 24.60 19.82
C TRP A 92 7.70 23.46 18.79
N ALA A 93 8.91 23.20 18.28
CA ALA A 93 9.15 22.13 17.32
C ALA A 93 9.29 20.77 17.99
N GLN A 94 9.73 20.72 19.25
CA GLN A 94 9.72 19.49 20.04
C GLN A 94 8.28 18.96 20.21
N GLU A 95 7.35 19.83 20.59
CA GLU A 95 5.94 19.48 20.79
C GLU A 95 5.28 19.00 19.50
N GLN A 96 5.49 19.73 18.39
CA GLN A 96 4.94 19.32 17.09
C GLN A 96 5.57 18.01 16.60
N MET A 97 6.89 17.86 16.72
CA MET A 97 7.57 16.66 16.25
C MET A 97 7.22 15.45 17.10
N GLN A 98 7.00 15.61 18.41
CA GLN A 98 6.47 14.57 19.29
C GLN A 98 5.11 14.10 18.78
N LYS A 99 4.17 15.03 18.52
CA LYS A 99 2.83 14.70 18.02
C LYS A 99 2.91 13.87 16.74
N GLU A 100 3.70 14.30 15.77
CA GLU A 100 3.85 13.58 14.51
C GLU A 100 4.56 12.23 14.68
N THR A 101 5.54 12.13 15.59
CA THR A 101 6.21 10.86 15.90
C THR A 101 5.22 9.86 16.50
N VAL A 102 4.37 10.28 17.43
CA VAL A 102 3.32 9.41 18.01
C VAL A 102 2.30 9.01 16.95
N ARG A 103 1.86 9.94 16.08
CA ARG A 103 0.97 9.61 14.95
C ARG A 103 1.59 8.56 14.03
N TRP A 104 2.86 8.73 13.68
CA TRP A 104 3.61 7.77 12.86
C TRP A 104 3.68 6.38 13.50
N MET A 105 4.04 6.31 14.79
CA MET A 105 4.16 5.03 15.50
C MET A 105 2.81 4.33 15.66
N THR A 106 1.76 5.09 15.95
CA THR A 106 0.38 4.60 16.03
C THR A 106 -0.06 4.01 14.69
N ALA A 107 0.23 4.73 13.61
CA ALA A 107 -0.05 4.33 12.24
C ALA A 107 0.77 3.10 11.79
N GLU A 108 2.05 3.04 12.14
CA GLU A 108 2.90 1.85 11.90
C GLU A 108 2.35 0.62 12.64
N ALA A 109 1.92 0.79 13.89
CA ALA A 109 1.36 -0.30 14.69
C ALA A 109 -0.01 -0.78 14.19
N SER A 110 -0.86 0.12 13.70
CA SER A 110 -2.17 -0.22 13.13
C SER A 110 -2.10 -0.65 11.66
N GLY A 111 -0.96 -0.40 11.00
CA GLY A 111 -0.81 -0.57 9.55
C GLY A 111 -1.54 0.50 8.73
N ASP A 112 -1.84 1.65 9.32
CA ASP A 112 -2.42 2.82 8.64
C ASP A 112 -1.34 3.58 7.85
N ILE A 113 -1.08 3.12 6.63
CA ILE A 113 -0.03 3.70 5.78
C ILE A 113 -0.28 5.19 5.47
N MET A 114 -1.55 5.63 5.38
CA MET A 114 -1.88 7.02 5.05
C MET A 114 -1.51 7.96 6.20
N GLU A 115 -1.89 7.59 7.42
CA GLU A 115 -1.57 8.37 8.61
C GLU A 115 -0.05 8.37 8.86
N LYS A 116 0.61 7.25 8.58
CA LYS A 116 2.08 7.14 8.66
C LYS A 116 2.76 8.13 7.73
N LEU A 117 2.35 8.20 6.46
CA LEU A 117 2.92 9.13 5.49
C LEU A 117 2.55 10.59 5.74
N ALA A 118 1.33 10.85 6.23
CA ALA A 118 0.92 12.19 6.64
C ALA A 118 1.81 12.69 7.79
N ALA A 119 2.08 11.85 8.79
CA ALA A 119 2.99 12.14 9.88
C ALA A 119 4.43 12.34 9.41
N GLU A 120 4.93 11.55 8.45
CA GLU A 120 6.26 11.76 7.85
C GLU A 120 6.34 13.10 7.11
N LYS A 121 5.31 13.45 6.33
CA LYS A 121 5.25 14.72 5.59
C LYS A 121 5.21 15.90 6.55
N ALA A 122 4.39 15.84 7.59
CA ALA A 122 4.32 16.86 8.63
C ALA A 122 5.67 16.99 9.36
N GLY A 123 6.32 15.88 9.69
CA GLY A 123 7.66 15.86 10.26
C GLY A 123 8.74 16.43 9.33
N ARG A 124 8.61 16.30 8.01
CA ARG A 124 9.51 16.98 7.05
C ARG A 124 9.28 18.49 7.05
N ALA A 125 8.02 18.93 6.99
CA ALA A 125 7.69 20.36 7.01
C ALA A 125 8.19 21.07 8.27
N ILE A 126 8.18 20.41 9.43
CA ILE A 126 8.77 20.96 10.67
C ILE A 126 10.29 21.16 10.50
N ARG A 127 11.00 20.19 9.92
CA ARG A 127 12.45 20.29 9.68
C ARG A 127 12.80 21.35 8.64
N GLU A 128 11.99 21.50 7.60
CA GLU A 128 12.12 22.58 6.61
C GLU A 128 11.99 23.95 7.28
N LYS A 129 10.98 24.13 8.15
CA LYS A 129 10.83 25.37 8.93
C LYS A 129 12.01 25.64 9.87
N LEU A 130 12.70 24.60 10.33
CA LEU A 130 13.91 24.72 11.14
C LEU A 130 15.19 24.93 10.30
N GLY A 131 15.10 24.89 8.97
CA GLY A 131 16.26 24.97 8.08
C GLY A 131 17.17 23.73 8.12
N LEU A 132 16.69 22.60 8.62
CA LEU A 132 17.46 21.37 8.79
C LEU A 132 17.51 20.48 7.54
N ILE A 133 16.85 20.89 6.46
CA ILE A 133 16.84 20.21 5.16
C ILE A 133 17.39 21.18 4.13
N ASP A 134 18.55 20.85 3.56
CA ASP A 134 19.06 21.53 2.37
C ASP A 134 18.22 21.10 1.17
N THR A 135 17.53 22.06 0.54
CA THR A 135 16.70 21.80 -0.65
C THR A 135 17.53 21.52 -1.91
N SER A 136 18.87 21.50 -1.84
CA SER A 136 19.79 21.22 -2.94
C SER A 136 20.04 19.71 -3.22
N THR A 137 18.99 18.89 -3.27
CA THR A 137 19.07 17.62 -4.02
C THR A 137 17.78 17.38 -4.80
N LYS A 138 17.70 17.93 -6.01
CA LYS A 138 16.99 17.29 -7.13
C LYS A 138 17.46 17.83 -8.49
N ALA A 139 17.85 16.88 -9.33
CA ALA A 139 17.98 16.93 -10.79
C ALA A 139 19.16 17.71 -11.41
N SER A 140 19.94 16.99 -12.22
CA SER A 140 20.81 17.53 -13.28
C SER A 140 19.99 18.25 -14.37
N PRO A 141 20.61 19.17 -15.14
CA PRO A 141 19.98 20.40 -15.61
C PRO A 141 19.43 20.33 -17.04
N PRO A 142 18.55 21.25 -17.44
CA PRO A 142 18.54 21.81 -18.78
C PRO A 142 19.24 23.17 -18.81
N SER A 143 19.93 23.40 -19.91
CA SER A 143 20.73 24.55 -20.30
C SER A 143 19.97 25.89 -20.31
N ASP A 144 20.76 26.95 -20.09
CA ASP A 144 20.47 28.38 -20.20
C ASP A 144 19.53 28.80 -21.34
N ASP A 145 18.63 29.74 -21.05
CA ASP A 145 18.75 31.10 -21.63
C ASP A 145 17.80 32.14 -20.96
N THR A 146 18.43 33.06 -20.24
CA THR A 146 18.34 34.52 -20.31
C THR A 146 16.99 35.30 -20.19
N LYS A 147 16.87 35.98 -19.03
CA LYS A 147 16.31 37.34 -18.71
C LYS A 147 14.93 37.78 -19.27
N LYS A 148 14.01 38.13 -18.36
CA LYS A 148 13.67 39.53 -17.96
C LYS A 148 12.63 39.55 -16.82
N LYS A 149 12.85 40.47 -15.87
CA LYS A 149 11.89 40.84 -14.79
C LYS A 149 10.86 41.80 -15.36
N GLU A 150 9.59 41.60 -15.05
CA GLU A 150 8.59 42.66 -14.98
C GLU A 150 7.51 42.30 -13.96
N GLU A 151 7.09 43.33 -13.23
CA GLU A 151 6.34 43.32 -11.98
C GLU A 151 4.88 43.67 -12.29
N VAL A 152 3.92 42.82 -11.97
CA VAL A 152 2.48 43.14 -12.10
C VAL A 152 1.69 42.63 -10.90
N LYS A 153 0.91 43.57 -10.31
CA LYS A 153 0.01 43.43 -9.16
C LYS A 153 -0.99 42.26 -9.28
N PRO A 154 -1.47 41.70 -8.15
CA PRO A 154 -2.38 40.55 -8.14
C PRO A 154 -3.84 40.98 -8.39
N PRO A 155 -4.62 40.26 -9.22
CA PRO A 155 -6.07 40.35 -9.20
C PRO A 155 -6.68 39.23 -8.34
N ASN A 156 -7.44 39.67 -7.32
CA ASN A 156 -8.60 39.05 -6.68
C ASN A 156 -8.74 37.51 -6.72
N THR A 157 -8.50 36.89 -5.56
CA THR A 157 -9.05 35.58 -5.18
C THR A 157 -10.57 35.66 -4.96
N PRO A 158 -11.40 34.88 -5.67
CA PRO A 158 -12.71 34.51 -5.19
C PRO A 158 -12.55 33.54 -4.02
N LYS A 159 -13.30 33.78 -2.95
CA LYS A 159 -13.44 32.90 -1.78
C LYS A 159 -13.86 31.51 -2.27
N THR A 160 -13.06 30.50 -1.98
CA THR A 160 -13.52 29.11 -1.96
C THR A 160 -13.85 28.76 -0.53
N ASP A 161 -15.15 28.56 -0.31
CA ASP A 161 -15.69 27.89 0.87
C ASP A 161 -14.98 26.54 1.09
N GLY A 162 -14.87 26.19 2.37
CA GLY A 162 -14.07 25.07 2.86
C GLY A 162 -14.37 23.75 2.17
N ILE A 163 -13.34 23.19 1.52
CA ILE A 163 -13.30 21.77 1.19
C ILE A 163 -12.60 21.07 2.34
N GLU A 164 -13.38 20.37 3.16
CA GLU A 164 -12.88 19.39 4.12
C GLU A 164 -11.91 18.42 3.42
N THR A 165 -10.71 18.28 3.97
CA THR A 165 -9.72 17.28 3.54
C THR A 165 -10.22 15.88 3.92
N GLY A 166 -11.04 15.27 3.05
CA GLY A 166 -11.67 13.98 3.29
C GLY A 166 -10.67 12.81 3.29
N LYS A 167 -10.65 12.00 4.36
CA LYS A 167 -10.13 10.63 4.32
C LYS A 167 -10.93 9.86 3.26
N GLY A 168 -10.29 9.42 2.18
CA GLY A 168 -10.97 8.66 1.12
C GLY A 168 -11.63 7.38 1.64
N ASP A 169 -12.76 7.02 1.04
CA ASP A 169 -13.55 5.86 1.46
C ASP A 169 -12.86 4.54 1.12
N LYS A 170 -12.68 3.70 2.15
CA LYS A 170 -12.08 2.36 2.10
C LYS A 170 -13.03 1.25 2.53
N SER A 171 -14.31 1.56 2.74
CA SER A 171 -15.32 0.57 3.11
C SER A 171 -15.59 -0.37 1.94
N SER A 172 -15.74 -1.67 2.22
CA SER A 172 -16.24 -2.61 1.22
C SER A 172 -17.69 -2.28 0.87
N PHE A 173 -18.07 -2.39 -0.40
CA PHE A 173 -19.48 -2.28 -0.81
C PHE A 173 -20.16 -3.64 -0.62
N GLY A 174 -21.36 -3.62 -0.02
CA GLY A 174 -22.20 -4.79 0.15
C GLY A 174 -22.98 -5.16 -1.12
N SER A 175 -23.11 -4.24 -2.08
CA SER A 175 -23.78 -4.49 -3.37
C SER A 175 -23.31 -3.56 -4.51
N VAL A 176 -23.68 -3.92 -5.75
CA VAL A 176 -23.47 -3.08 -6.95
C VAL A 176 -24.25 -1.76 -6.88
N ALA A 177 -25.46 -1.80 -6.30
CA ALA A 177 -26.29 -0.61 -6.10
C ALA A 177 -25.64 0.39 -5.15
N GLU A 178 -25.02 -0.07 -4.06
CA GLU A 178 -24.28 0.82 -3.15
C GLU A 178 -23.08 1.47 -3.83
N PHE A 179 -22.32 0.69 -4.62
CA PHE A 179 -21.20 1.21 -5.40
C PHE A 179 -21.67 2.26 -6.42
N LYS A 180 -22.72 1.97 -7.20
CA LYS A 180 -23.29 2.90 -8.18
C LYS A 180 -23.89 4.13 -7.52
N LYS A 181 -24.59 3.99 -6.40
CA LYS A 181 -25.10 5.12 -5.61
C LYS A 181 -23.98 6.06 -5.17
N LYS A 182 -22.81 5.52 -4.83
CA LYS A 182 -21.69 6.29 -4.30
C LYS A 182 -20.77 6.88 -5.37
N TYR A 183 -20.46 6.12 -6.43
CA TYR A 183 -19.48 6.51 -7.46
C TYR A 183 -20.09 6.71 -8.85
N GLY A 184 -21.41 6.52 -9.01
CA GLY A 184 -22.10 6.60 -10.29
C GLY A 184 -21.91 7.94 -10.99
N ASP A 185 -21.94 9.05 -10.25
CA ASP A 185 -21.74 10.39 -10.82
C ASP A 185 -20.30 10.58 -11.33
N VAL A 186 -19.30 10.14 -10.56
CA VAL A 186 -17.89 10.16 -10.98
C VAL A 186 -17.69 9.30 -12.23
N ILE A 187 -18.28 8.10 -12.25
CA ILE A 187 -18.21 7.17 -13.39
C ILE A 187 -18.94 7.77 -14.60
N LYS A 188 -20.08 8.44 -14.41
CA LYS A 188 -20.83 9.12 -15.47
C LYS A 188 -20.00 10.21 -16.13
N LYS A 189 -19.34 11.04 -15.33
CA LYS A 189 -18.43 12.08 -15.81
C LYS A 189 -17.26 11.49 -16.60
N LEU A 190 -16.60 10.47 -16.04
CA LEU A 190 -15.48 9.81 -16.71
C LEU A 190 -15.91 9.08 -18.00
N GLY A 191 -17.10 8.48 -18.01
CA GLY A 191 -17.68 7.86 -19.21
C GLY A 191 -17.86 8.88 -20.34
N ALA A 192 -18.42 10.06 -20.02
CA ALA A 192 -18.55 11.16 -20.98
C ALA A 192 -17.18 11.63 -21.51
N GLU A 193 -16.19 11.81 -20.64
CA GLU A 193 -14.82 12.20 -21.04
C GLU A 193 -14.14 11.17 -21.96
N LEU A 194 -14.48 9.90 -21.82
CA LEU A 194 -13.92 8.80 -22.61
C LEU A 194 -14.78 8.44 -23.83
N ASN A 195 -15.97 9.03 -23.99
CA ASN A 195 -17.01 8.58 -24.93
C ASN A 195 -17.35 7.09 -24.77
N VAL A 196 -17.49 6.63 -23.53
CA VAL A 196 -17.84 5.24 -23.16
C VAL A 196 -19.14 5.26 -22.35
N ASP A 197 -20.04 4.30 -22.61
CA ASP A 197 -21.24 4.11 -21.80
C ASP A 197 -20.85 3.98 -20.31
N PRO A 198 -21.34 4.87 -19.42
CA PRO A 198 -20.96 4.84 -18.02
C PRO A 198 -21.41 3.56 -17.29
N ASN A 199 -22.43 2.87 -17.77
CA ASN A 199 -22.81 1.57 -17.22
C ASN A 199 -21.76 0.50 -17.55
N LEU A 200 -21.25 0.52 -18.79
CA LEU A 200 -20.16 -0.35 -19.20
C LEU A 200 -18.87 -0.02 -18.44
N LEU A 201 -18.52 1.26 -18.31
CA LEU A 201 -17.34 1.67 -17.57
C LEU A 201 -17.42 1.26 -16.09
N GLY A 202 -18.56 1.49 -15.45
CA GLY A 202 -18.81 1.07 -14.06
C GLY A 202 -18.73 -0.45 -13.89
N ALA A 203 -19.28 -1.21 -14.84
CA ALA A 203 -19.19 -2.65 -14.83
C ALA A 203 -17.76 -3.16 -14.98
N VAL A 204 -16.98 -2.64 -15.93
CA VAL A 204 -15.57 -3.01 -16.11
C VAL A 204 -14.78 -2.77 -14.82
N ILE A 205 -14.96 -1.62 -14.17
CA ILE A 205 -14.29 -1.29 -12.91
C ILE A 205 -14.64 -2.29 -11.80
N LEU A 206 -15.88 -2.77 -11.77
CA LEU A 206 -16.37 -3.69 -10.74
C LEU A 206 -15.96 -5.16 -10.97
N VAL A 207 -15.92 -5.61 -12.25
CA VAL A 207 -15.69 -7.00 -12.66
C VAL A 207 -14.32 -7.54 -12.20
N GLU A 208 -13.30 -6.67 -12.21
CA GLU A 208 -11.90 -7.06 -12.08
C GLU A 208 -11.46 -7.32 -10.63
N SER A 209 -12.07 -6.68 -9.64
CA SER A 209 -11.73 -6.88 -8.21
C SER A 209 -12.63 -7.87 -7.48
N GLY A 210 -13.66 -8.42 -8.13
CA GLY A 210 -14.73 -9.10 -7.41
C GLY A 210 -15.51 -8.16 -6.48
N GLY A 211 -15.54 -6.86 -6.81
CA GLY A 211 -16.35 -5.85 -6.13
C GLY A 211 -15.70 -5.16 -4.92
N SER A 212 -14.43 -5.40 -4.60
CA SER A 212 -13.80 -4.76 -3.43
C SER A 212 -12.40 -4.22 -3.73
N GLY A 213 -12.24 -2.90 -3.65
CA GLY A 213 -10.94 -2.24 -3.75
C GLY A 213 -10.11 -2.34 -2.47
N PHE A 214 -10.74 -2.68 -1.35
CA PHE A 214 -10.08 -2.83 -0.05
C PHE A 214 -10.54 -4.11 0.68
N ARG A 215 -9.69 -4.63 1.55
CA ARG A 215 -10.03 -5.68 2.52
C ARG A 215 -9.38 -5.31 3.86
N ASN A 216 -10.19 -5.23 4.92
CA ASN A 216 -9.74 -4.79 6.25
C ASN A 216 -8.95 -3.47 6.21
N GLY A 217 -9.45 -2.48 5.45
CA GLY A 217 -8.83 -1.16 5.29
C GLY A 217 -7.57 -1.11 4.42
N LYS A 218 -7.08 -2.25 3.92
CA LYS A 218 -5.91 -2.35 3.04
C LYS A 218 -6.33 -2.49 1.59
N LEU A 219 -5.60 -1.86 0.68
CA LEU A 219 -5.78 -2.00 -0.76
C LEU A 219 -5.74 -3.48 -1.15
N VAL A 220 -6.69 -3.95 -1.94
CA VAL A 220 -6.61 -5.32 -2.48
C VAL A 220 -5.49 -5.38 -3.50
N ILE A 221 -4.56 -6.32 -3.30
CA ILE A 221 -3.44 -6.55 -4.22
C ILE A 221 -3.36 -8.01 -4.64
N ARG A 222 -2.65 -8.25 -5.75
CA ARG A 222 -2.21 -9.58 -6.17
C ARG A 222 -0.75 -9.50 -6.60
N PHE A 223 0.13 -10.23 -5.92
CA PHE A 223 1.56 -10.24 -6.18
C PHE A 223 1.91 -11.30 -7.20
N GLU A 224 2.44 -10.87 -8.35
CA GLU A 224 2.79 -11.75 -9.45
C GLU A 224 4.29 -12.06 -9.42
N VAL A 225 4.65 -13.22 -8.83
CA VAL A 225 6.07 -13.61 -8.64
C VAL A 225 6.83 -13.64 -9.95
N HIS A 226 6.20 -14.12 -11.03
CA HIS A 226 6.80 -14.18 -12.36
C HIS A 226 7.00 -12.81 -13.04
N HIS A 227 6.41 -11.73 -12.51
CA HIS A 227 6.76 -10.35 -12.88
C HIS A 227 7.90 -9.81 -11.99
N PHE A 228 8.05 -10.33 -10.77
CA PHE A 228 9.12 -9.94 -9.85
C PHE A 228 10.46 -10.60 -10.18
N VAL A 229 10.47 -11.87 -10.59
CA VAL A 229 11.67 -12.60 -11.04
C VAL A 229 11.42 -13.24 -12.40
N GLU A 230 12.42 -13.16 -13.29
CA GLU A 230 12.30 -13.68 -14.66
C GLU A 230 12.35 -15.20 -14.71
N HIS A 231 13.12 -15.81 -13.82
CA HIS A 231 13.20 -17.26 -13.61
C HIS A 231 13.03 -17.55 -12.12
N PRO A 232 12.62 -18.77 -11.73
CA PRO A 232 12.69 -19.19 -10.34
C PRO A 232 14.07 -18.95 -9.74
N THR A 233 14.09 -18.51 -8.50
CA THR A 233 15.30 -18.22 -7.72
C THR A 233 15.29 -19.06 -6.45
N SER A 234 16.34 -18.93 -5.65
CA SER A 234 16.39 -19.55 -4.33
C SER A 234 15.35 -19.00 -3.35
N LEU A 235 14.73 -17.83 -3.60
CA LEU A 235 13.79 -17.16 -2.67
C LEU A 235 12.37 -16.97 -3.22
N PHE A 236 12.21 -17.06 -4.55
CA PHE A 236 10.95 -16.88 -5.25
C PHE A 236 10.81 -17.93 -6.34
N THR A 237 9.68 -18.61 -6.42
CA THR A 237 9.44 -19.63 -7.45
C THR A 237 8.01 -19.59 -7.96
N PHE A 238 7.83 -20.13 -9.16
CA PHE A 238 6.57 -20.29 -9.88
C PHE A 238 6.70 -21.50 -10.81
N LEU A 239 5.59 -21.96 -11.38
CA LEU A 239 5.63 -23.03 -12.38
C LEU A 239 6.39 -22.57 -13.63
N ASP A 240 7.66 -22.96 -13.75
CA ASP A 240 8.56 -22.54 -14.83
C ASP A 240 8.34 -23.34 -16.12
N LYS A 241 7.10 -23.28 -16.61
CA LYS A 241 6.71 -23.79 -17.91
C LYS A 241 6.24 -22.62 -18.75
N PRO A 242 6.71 -22.51 -20.02
CA PRO A 242 6.18 -21.53 -20.95
C PRO A 242 4.66 -21.59 -20.97
N LYS A 243 4.01 -20.42 -20.94
CA LYS A 243 2.56 -20.32 -20.82
C LYS A 243 1.97 -21.03 -19.59
N LYS A 244 2.67 -21.09 -18.44
CA LYS A 244 2.07 -21.40 -17.11
C LYS A 244 2.67 -20.63 -15.93
N ARG A 245 3.49 -19.60 -16.19
CA ARG A 245 4.27 -18.85 -15.18
C ARG A 245 3.44 -18.13 -14.11
N TRP A 246 2.14 -17.95 -14.33
CA TRP A 246 1.18 -17.38 -13.36
C TRP A 246 0.65 -18.40 -12.34
N LYS A 247 1.14 -19.65 -12.38
CA LYS A 247 0.73 -20.73 -11.46
C LYS A 247 1.80 -21.02 -10.42
N GLU A 248 1.36 -21.55 -9.28
CA GLU A 248 2.21 -22.10 -8.21
C GLU A 248 3.23 -21.09 -7.64
N HIS A 249 2.81 -19.83 -7.50
CA HIS A 249 3.65 -18.78 -6.92
C HIS A 249 3.94 -19.06 -5.45
N ARG A 250 5.23 -19.10 -5.12
CA ARG A 250 5.73 -19.31 -3.78
C ARG A 250 6.93 -18.42 -3.50
N TYR A 251 7.14 -18.09 -2.22
CA TYR A 251 8.33 -17.39 -1.74
C TYR A 251 8.83 -18.00 -0.43
N ARG A 252 10.06 -17.67 -0.04
CA ARG A 252 10.62 -17.93 1.29
C ARG A 252 11.64 -16.86 1.62
N GLU A 253 11.78 -16.53 2.90
CA GLU A 253 12.65 -15.44 3.33
C GLU A 253 14.13 -15.81 3.39
N SER A 254 14.44 -17.10 3.51
CA SER A 254 15.80 -17.64 3.40
C SER A 254 15.78 -19.05 2.81
N VAL A 255 16.96 -19.59 2.45
CA VAL A 255 17.06 -20.90 1.79
C VAL A 255 16.77 -22.08 2.72
N GLU A 256 16.84 -21.85 4.03
CA GLU A 256 16.54 -22.81 5.10
C GLU A 256 15.03 -22.89 5.39
N MET A 257 14.28 -21.83 5.04
CA MET A 257 12.84 -21.77 5.30
C MET A 257 12.03 -22.56 4.26
N LYS A 258 10.87 -23.04 4.70
CA LYS A 258 9.88 -23.69 3.82
C LYS A 258 9.26 -22.66 2.88
N TRP A 259 8.93 -23.10 1.66
CA TRP A 259 8.14 -22.32 0.72
C TRP A 259 6.76 -21.97 1.30
N LYS A 260 6.36 -20.72 1.13
CA LYS A 260 5.04 -20.17 1.45
C LYS A 260 4.29 -19.87 0.16
N GLU A 261 2.99 -20.17 0.14
CA GLU A 261 2.13 -19.87 -1.01
C GLU A 261 1.68 -18.39 -1.00
N VAL A 262 1.69 -17.74 -2.17
CA VAL A 262 1.43 -16.29 -2.30
C VAL A 262 -0.07 -15.98 -2.40
N HIS A 263 -0.85 -16.79 -3.12
CA HIS A 263 -2.23 -16.49 -3.50
C HIS A 263 -3.32 -17.09 -2.60
N THR A 264 -3.00 -17.32 -1.31
CA THR A 264 -3.96 -17.94 -0.38
C THR A 264 -4.97 -16.93 0.19
N ASN A 265 -4.54 -15.68 0.43
CA ASN A 265 -5.37 -14.58 0.90
C ASN A 265 -4.59 -13.25 0.84
N GLN A 266 -5.24 -12.13 1.14
CA GLN A 266 -4.55 -10.82 1.14
C GLN A 266 -3.36 -10.74 2.11
N SER A 267 -3.36 -11.47 3.24
CA SER A 267 -2.21 -11.49 4.13
C SER A 267 -0.99 -12.15 3.47
N SER A 268 -1.17 -13.22 2.70
CA SER A 268 -0.06 -13.83 1.94
C SER A 268 0.43 -12.95 0.80
N GLU A 269 -0.46 -12.21 0.14
CA GLU A 269 -0.09 -11.22 -0.89
C GLU A 269 0.79 -10.11 -0.29
N TYR A 270 0.37 -9.52 0.83
CA TYR A 270 1.12 -8.47 1.52
C TYR A 270 2.41 -8.97 2.16
N ALA A 271 2.44 -10.19 2.70
CA ALA A 271 3.67 -10.76 3.24
C ALA A 271 4.72 -10.94 2.13
N THR A 272 4.29 -11.40 0.95
CA THR A 272 5.15 -11.52 -0.24
C THR A 272 5.64 -10.15 -0.71
N LEU A 273 4.75 -9.15 -0.81
CA LEU A 273 5.11 -7.78 -1.17
C LEU A 273 6.15 -7.20 -0.19
N ASN A 274 5.91 -7.31 1.12
CA ASN A 274 6.80 -6.78 2.14
C ASN A 274 8.18 -7.41 2.06
N PHE A 275 8.26 -8.73 1.84
CA PHE A 275 9.53 -9.40 1.62
C PHE A 275 10.19 -8.94 0.32
N ALA A 276 9.46 -8.91 -0.80
CA ALA A 276 9.98 -8.46 -2.09
C ALA A 276 10.51 -7.01 -2.05
N ILE A 277 9.90 -6.12 -1.25
CA ILE A 277 10.39 -4.75 -1.04
C ILE A 277 11.81 -4.74 -0.45
N THR A 278 12.13 -5.68 0.45
CA THR A 278 13.49 -5.80 1.01
C THR A 278 14.53 -6.24 -0.03
N GLN A 279 14.08 -6.87 -1.12
CA GLN A 279 14.95 -7.39 -2.18
C GLN A 279 15.09 -6.37 -3.33
N ASN A 280 13.97 -5.78 -3.77
CA ASN A 280 13.92 -4.72 -4.77
C ASN A 280 12.57 -3.99 -4.73
N GLU A 281 12.52 -2.84 -4.04
CA GLU A 281 11.28 -2.07 -3.84
C GLU A 281 10.60 -1.67 -5.15
N LYS A 282 11.36 -1.11 -6.10
CA LYS A 282 10.80 -0.65 -7.38
C LYS A 282 10.13 -1.80 -8.13
N LYS A 283 10.81 -2.95 -8.22
CA LYS A 283 10.30 -4.12 -8.93
C LYS A 283 9.09 -4.71 -8.18
N ALA A 284 9.14 -4.77 -6.86
CA ALA A 284 8.04 -5.28 -6.03
C ALA A 284 6.72 -4.54 -6.30
N TYR A 285 6.74 -3.20 -6.33
CA TYR A 285 5.54 -2.42 -6.65
C TYR A 285 5.09 -2.57 -8.11
N THR A 286 6.01 -2.77 -9.06
CA THR A 286 5.61 -3.04 -10.46
C THR A 286 5.01 -4.43 -10.66
N SER A 287 5.20 -5.34 -9.71
CA SER A 287 4.77 -6.74 -9.78
C SER A 287 3.46 -7.02 -9.04
N ILE A 288 2.73 -5.98 -8.59
CA ILE A 288 1.41 -6.15 -7.97
C ILE A 288 0.29 -5.58 -8.83
N SER A 289 -0.80 -6.31 -8.98
CA SER A 289 -2.09 -5.77 -9.46
C SER A 289 -2.83 -5.12 -8.31
N MET A 290 -3.47 -3.96 -8.54
CA MET A 290 -3.93 -3.09 -7.46
C MET A 290 -5.42 -2.67 -7.60
N GLY A 291 -6.17 -2.77 -6.50
CA GLY A 291 -7.49 -2.13 -6.31
C GLY A 291 -8.61 -2.66 -7.19
N LEU A 292 -9.66 -1.86 -7.36
CA LEU A 292 -10.90 -2.17 -8.09
C LEU A 292 -10.63 -2.72 -9.50
N GLY A 293 -9.76 -2.04 -10.24
CA GLY A 293 -9.42 -2.42 -11.61
C GLY A 293 -8.34 -3.51 -11.71
N GLN A 294 -7.65 -3.87 -10.64
CA GLN A 294 -6.50 -4.80 -10.68
C GLN A 294 -5.44 -4.41 -11.73
N ILE A 295 -5.14 -3.11 -11.86
CA ILE A 295 -4.09 -2.64 -12.78
C ILE A 295 -2.73 -3.09 -12.25
N LEU A 296 -1.95 -3.79 -13.08
CA LEU A 296 -0.57 -4.17 -12.76
C LEU A 296 0.31 -2.92 -12.60
N GLY A 297 1.09 -2.87 -11.52
CA GLY A 297 1.88 -1.69 -11.15
C GLY A 297 2.90 -1.27 -12.22
N SER A 298 3.33 -2.15 -13.11
CA SER A 298 4.15 -1.79 -14.28
C SER A 298 3.48 -0.76 -15.21
N ASN A 299 2.15 -0.64 -15.16
CA ASN A 299 1.35 0.30 -15.95
C ASN A 299 1.14 1.67 -15.27
N TYR A 300 1.89 1.98 -14.20
CA TYR A 300 1.72 3.23 -13.43
C TYR A 300 1.72 4.50 -14.29
N LYS A 301 2.56 4.56 -15.34
CA LYS A 301 2.59 5.71 -16.27
C LYS A 301 1.28 5.88 -17.03
N MET A 302 0.72 4.78 -17.51
CA MET A 302 -0.57 4.79 -18.20
C MET A 302 -1.70 5.17 -17.25
N ALA A 303 -1.61 4.79 -15.97
CA ALA A 303 -2.52 5.24 -14.92
C ALA A 303 -2.26 6.68 -14.42
N GLY A 304 -1.27 7.38 -14.96
CA GLY A 304 -0.98 8.79 -14.68
C GLY A 304 -0.13 9.06 -13.43
N TYR A 305 0.67 8.09 -12.98
CA TYR A 305 1.53 8.22 -11.80
C TYR A 305 3.02 8.30 -12.18
N SER A 306 3.85 8.83 -11.28
CA SER A 306 5.31 8.93 -11.44
C SER A 306 6.05 7.62 -11.13
N SER A 307 5.46 6.75 -10.31
CA SER A 307 5.98 5.42 -10.01
C SER A 307 4.87 4.44 -9.61
N ALA A 308 5.17 3.14 -9.63
CA ALA A 308 4.24 2.10 -9.15
C ALA A 308 3.96 2.23 -7.64
N LYS A 309 4.92 2.74 -6.86
CA LYS A 309 4.72 3.07 -5.45
C LYS A 309 3.74 4.22 -5.30
N ASP A 310 3.88 5.30 -6.09
CA ASP A 310 2.94 6.43 -6.05
C ASP A 310 1.52 5.99 -6.43
N MET A 311 1.39 5.12 -7.43
CA MET A 311 0.11 4.51 -7.79
C MET A 311 -0.48 3.68 -6.63
N PHE A 312 0.33 2.82 -5.99
CA PHE A 312 -0.09 2.05 -4.82
C PHE A 312 -0.57 2.96 -3.67
N LEU A 313 0.15 4.04 -3.41
CA LEU A 313 -0.20 5.02 -2.38
C LEU A 313 -1.50 5.76 -2.71
N ALA A 314 -1.67 6.23 -3.94
CA ALA A 314 -2.89 6.88 -4.38
C ALA A 314 -4.10 5.94 -4.31
N PHE A 315 -3.94 4.69 -4.77
CA PHE A 315 -5.00 3.68 -4.74
C PHE A 315 -5.37 3.28 -3.32
N SER A 316 -4.38 3.30 -2.40
CA SER A 316 -4.60 3.05 -0.98
C SER A 316 -5.35 4.19 -0.27
N SER A 317 -5.54 5.34 -0.92
CA SER A 317 -6.23 6.50 -0.33
C SER A 317 -7.75 6.36 -0.37
N GLY A 318 -8.31 5.74 -1.42
CA GLY A 318 -9.74 5.46 -1.52
C GLY A 318 -10.14 4.93 -2.90
N HIS A 319 -11.39 4.47 -3.02
CA HIS A 319 -11.92 3.90 -4.27
C HIS A 319 -11.97 4.92 -5.42
N GLU A 320 -12.23 6.20 -5.13
CA GLU A 320 -12.29 7.23 -6.16
C GLU A 320 -10.95 7.38 -6.92
N GLU A 321 -9.81 7.30 -6.21
CA GLU A 321 -8.49 7.34 -6.85
C GLU A 321 -8.18 6.07 -7.66
N GLN A 322 -8.72 4.92 -7.24
CA GLN A 322 -8.67 3.69 -8.02
C GLN A 322 -9.48 3.84 -9.32
N ILE A 323 -10.69 4.41 -9.24
CA ILE A 323 -11.57 4.68 -10.39
C ILE A 323 -10.89 5.64 -11.37
N LYS A 324 -10.41 6.79 -10.89
CA LYS A 324 -9.72 7.79 -11.72
C LYS A 324 -8.46 7.20 -12.37
N GLY A 325 -7.66 6.44 -11.61
CA GLY A 325 -6.48 5.77 -12.14
C GLY A 325 -6.80 4.75 -13.22
N PHE A 326 -7.86 3.97 -13.02
CA PHE A 326 -8.35 3.03 -14.04
C PHE A 326 -8.83 3.75 -15.30
N SER A 327 -9.61 4.82 -15.17
CA SER A 327 -10.05 5.61 -16.32
C SER A 327 -8.88 6.23 -17.09
N ARG A 328 -7.83 6.72 -16.41
CA ARG A 328 -6.59 7.19 -17.07
C ARG A 328 -5.87 6.05 -17.78
N TYR A 329 -5.77 4.88 -17.16
CA TYR A 329 -5.19 3.70 -17.80
C TYR A 329 -5.93 3.32 -19.08
N ILE A 330 -7.27 3.28 -19.05
CA ILE A 330 -8.10 3.04 -20.25
C ILE A 330 -7.87 4.12 -21.30
N LYS A 331 -7.93 5.41 -20.93
CA LYS A 331 -7.69 6.55 -21.83
C LYS A 331 -6.37 6.42 -22.58
N ASN A 332 -5.32 6.03 -21.86
CA ASN A 332 -3.97 5.91 -22.42
C ASN A 332 -3.73 4.57 -23.13
N SER A 333 -4.68 3.64 -23.07
CA SER A 333 -4.66 2.35 -23.75
C SER A 333 -5.55 2.39 -25.00
N LYS A 334 -5.02 2.92 -26.13
CA LYS A 334 -5.80 3.14 -27.37
C LYS A 334 -6.68 1.94 -27.77
N ASN A 335 -6.14 0.73 -27.71
CA ASN A 335 -6.89 -0.49 -28.02
C ASN A 335 -8.05 -0.72 -27.05
N LEU A 336 -7.81 -0.63 -25.74
CA LEU A 336 -8.85 -0.83 -24.73
C LEU A 336 -9.93 0.24 -24.82
N LEU A 337 -9.54 1.50 -24.97
CA LEU A 337 -10.47 2.61 -25.16
C LEU A 337 -11.36 2.37 -26.38
N SER A 338 -10.75 2.07 -27.53
CA SER A 338 -11.51 1.81 -28.77
C SER A 338 -12.50 0.66 -28.62
N SER A 339 -12.11 -0.42 -27.92
CA SER A 339 -12.99 -1.55 -27.66
C SER A 339 -14.19 -1.19 -26.80
N LEU A 340 -14.02 -0.34 -25.80
CA LEU A 340 -15.15 0.12 -24.98
C LEU A 340 -16.05 1.09 -25.74
N GLN A 341 -15.47 1.99 -26.55
CA GLN A 341 -16.22 2.95 -27.37
C GLN A 341 -17.07 2.26 -28.45
N THR A 342 -16.57 1.17 -29.04
CA THR A 342 -17.32 0.38 -30.04
C THR A 342 -18.09 -0.78 -29.42
N ASN A 343 -18.14 -0.88 -28.09
CA ASN A 343 -18.75 -1.99 -27.34
C ASN A 343 -18.26 -3.39 -27.76
N ASP A 344 -17.01 -3.50 -28.25
CA ASP A 344 -16.35 -4.76 -28.58
C ASP A 344 -15.74 -5.39 -27.32
N LEU A 345 -16.61 -5.98 -26.51
CA LEU A 345 -16.25 -6.56 -25.22
C LEU A 345 -15.24 -7.70 -25.33
N ARG A 346 -15.28 -8.47 -26.43
CA ARG A 346 -14.32 -9.56 -26.65
C ARG A 346 -12.92 -9.02 -26.87
N ARG A 347 -12.78 -7.98 -27.70
CA ARG A 347 -11.50 -7.32 -27.93
C ARG A 347 -10.99 -6.63 -26.67
N PHE A 348 -11.89 -6.01 -25.89
CA PHE A 348 -11.54 -5.45 -24.58
C PHE A 348 -10.95 -6.51 -23.64
N VAL A 349 -11.70 -7.60 -23.39
CA VAL A 349 -11.28 -8.70 -22.51
C VAL A 349 -9.97 -9.32 -22.97
N ARG A 350 -9.83 -9.56 -24.28
CA ARG A 350 -8.58 -10.11 -24.84
C ARG A 350 -7.40 -9.18 -24.60
N GLY A 351 -7.59 -7.87 -24.73
CA GLY A 351 -6.56 -6.87 -24.48
C GLY A 351 -6.22 -6.70 -23.00
N TYR A 352 -7.21 -6.82 -22.12
CA TYR A 352 -7.05 -6.55 -20.69
C TYR A 352 -6.61 -7.80 -19.89
N ASN A 353 -7.34 -8.90 -20.02
CA ASN A 353 -7.10 -10.14 -19.27
C ASN A 353 -6.20 -11.13 -20.05
N GLY A 354 -5.93 -10.85 -21.32
CA GLY A 354 -5.15 -11.70 -22.21
C GLY A 354 -6.01 -12.70 -23.02
N PRO A 355 -5.37 -13.55 -23.86
CA PRO A 355 -6.08 -14.42 -24.79
C PRO A 355 -6.75 -15.63 -24.13
N ALA A 356 -6.50 -15.88 -22.84
CA ALA A 356 -7.09 -16.99 -22.12
C ALA A 356 -8.49 -16.64 -21.60
N LYS A 357 -9.44 -17.58 -21.71
CA LYS A 357 -10.81 -17.45 -21.16
C LYS A 357 -11.59 -16.21 -21.62
N VAL A 358 -11.34 -15.72 -22.84
CA VAL A 358 -12.02 -14.52 -23.38
C VAL A 358 -13.54 -14.66 -23.32
N ASP A 359 -14.08 -15.83 -23.65
CA ASP A 359 -15.52 -16.08 -23.65
C ASP A 359 -16.14 -15.97 -22.25
N ASP A 360 -15.48 -16.55 -21.24
CA ASP A 360 -15.95 -16.55 -19.85
C ASP A 360 -15.95 -15.13 -19.29
N TYR A 361 -14.85 -14.39 -19.48
CA TYR A 361 -14.74 -13.00 -19.03
C TYR A 361 -15.68 -12.07 -19.80
N THR A 362 -15.91 -12.31 -21.10
CA THR A 362 -16.89 -11.53 -21.88
C THR A 362 -18.31 -11.75 -21.34
N LYS A 363 -18.69 -13.00 -21.04
CA LYS A 363 -20.00 -13.30 -20.43
C LYS A 363 -20.14 -12.62 -19.07
N LYS A 364 -19.11 -12.72 -18.21
CA LYS A 364 -19.09 -12.06 -16.89
C LYS A 364 -19.23 -10.54 -17.01
N LEU A 365 -18.52 -9.93 -17.96
CA LEU A 365 -18.60 -8.49 -18.21
C LEU A 365 -20.00 -8.07 -18.65
N LYS A 366 -20.63 -8.81 -19.59
CA LYS A 366 -22.02 -8.55 -20.01
C LYS A 366 -23.00 -8.60 -18.85
N SER A 367 -22.97 -9.69 -18.07
CA SER A 367 -23.85 -9.83 -16.90
C SER A 367 -23.66 -8.72 -15.88
N ASN A 368 -22.42 -8.27 -15.67
CA ASN A 368 -22.14 -7.17 -14.75
C ASN A 368 -22.55 -5.81 -15.31
N THR A 369 -22.50 -5.59 -16.62
CA THR A 369 -23.06 -4.40 -17.27
C THR A 369 -24.57 -4.33 -17.07
N ASP A 370 -25.28 -5.44 -17.25
CA ASP A 370 -26.72 -5.50 -17.01
C ASP A 370 -27.05 -5.27 -15.52
N LEU A 371 -26.29 -5.91 -14.62
CA LEU A 371 -26.43 -5.72 -13.18
C LEU A 371 -26.18 -4.26 -12.76
N TYR A 372 -25.11 -3.64 -13.24
CA TYR A 372 -24.80 -2.25 -12.94
C TYR A 372 -25.87 -1.31 -13.52
N LYS A 373 -26.35 -1.57 -14.74
CA LYS A 373 -27.40 -0.76 -15.38
C LYS A 373 -28.70 -0.78 -14.57
N ASN A 374 -29.08 -1.95 -14.05
CA ASN A 374 -30.35 -2.17 -13.35
C ASN A 374 -30.29 -1.98 -11.83
N SER A 375 -29.09 -1.75 -11.28
CA SER A 375 -28.88 -1.31 -9.89
C SER A 375 -29.14 0.18 -9.73
#